data_AF-A0AA46V6P3-F1
#
_entry.id   AF-A0AA46V6P3-F1
#
_cell.length_a   1.000
_cell.length_b   1.000
_cell.length_c   1.000
_cell.angle_alpha   90.00
_cell.angle_beta   90.00
_cell.angle_gamma   90.00
#
_symmetry.space_group_name_H-M   'P 1'
#
loop_
_entity.id
_entity.type
_entity.pdbx_description
1 polymer ?
#
loop_
_entity_poly.entity_id
_entity_poly.type
_entity_poly.pdbx_seq_one_letter_code
_entity_poly.pdbx_strand_id
1 'polypeptide(L)'
;MGIMLGGSGSATISKVAERTGQHWGRQVVAKVPLETLRQINKVLGRNFVTKYGTKQGIVVLGRVAPFGIGAVIGGGANAALATLAVRAGRRAFGEAPAEWPPAAEYLPG
;
A
#
# COMPACT_ATOMS: atom_id res chain seq x y z
N MET A 1 -8.37 -10.98 -51.81
CA MET A 1 -7.21 -10.13 -51.49
C MET A 1 -6.86 -10.05 -49.99
N GLY A 2 -7.63 -10.64 -49.06
CA GLY A 2 -7.40 -10.47 -47.61
C GLY A 2 -6.62 -11.56 -46.88
N ILE A 3 -6.13 -12.61 -47.55
CA ILE A 3 -5.53 -13.80 -46.88
C ILE A 3 -4.04 -14.03 -47.25
N MET A 4 -3.44 -13.23 -48.14
CA MET A 4 -2.01 -13.36 -48.49
C MET A 4 -1.03 -12.58 -47.59
N LEU A 5 -1.46 -12.18 -46.38
CA LEU A 5 -0.63 -11.39 -45.44
C LEU A 5 -0.16 -12.20 -44.21
N GLY A 6 -0.29 -13.53 -44.24
CA GLY A 6 0.18 -14.42 -43.19
C GLY A 6 1.71 -14.31 -43.01
N GLY A 7 2.16 -13.75 -41.89
CA GLY A 7 3.56 -13.70 -41.46
C GLY A 7 4.39 -12.52 -41.98
N SER A 8 4.44 -12.27 -43.29
CA SER A 8 5.24 -11.19 -43.88
C SER A 8 4.48 -9.85 -44.01
N GLY A 9 3.16 -9.93 -44.12
CA GLY A 9 2.27 -8.76 -44.19
C GLY A 9 2.14 -8.04 -42.85
N SER A 10 2.09 -8.78 -41.74
CA SER A 10 2.02 -8.20 -40.38
C SER A 10 3.31 -7.46 -39.99
N ALA A 11 4.48 -7.99 -40.35
CA ALA A 11 5.76 -7.32 -40.12
C ALA A 11 5.86 -6.01 -40.94
N THR A 12 5.38 -6.03 -42.17
CA THR A 12 5.36 -4.83 -43.05
C THR A 12 4.35 -3.80 -42.57
N ILE A 13 3.15 -4.24 -42.17
CA ILE A 13 2.12 -3.37 -41.56
C ILE A 13 2.61 -2.78 -40.25
N SER A 14 3.25 -3.57 -39.39
CA SER A 14 3.81 -3.09 -38.12
C SER A 14 4.91 -2.05 -38.37
N LYS A 15 5.81 -2.32 -39.30
CA LYS A 15 6.91 -1.40 -39.64
C LYS A 15 6.40 -0.09 -40.28
N VAL A 16 5.34 -0.16 -41.09
CA VAL A 16 4.67 1.02 -41.66
C VAL A 16 3.89 1.78 -40.60
N ALA A 17 3.14 1.09 -39.74
CA ALA A 17 2.39 1.70 -38.65
C ALA A 17 3.33 2.36 -37.63
N GLU A 18 4.45 1.73 -37.31
CA GLU A 18 5.48 2.26 -36.43
C GLU A 18 6.15 3.50 -37.04
N ARG A 19 6.57 3.44 -38.31
CA ARG A 19 7.22 4.56 -38.99
C ARG A 19 6.27 5.75 -39.21
N THR A 20 5.03 5.46 -39.61
CA THR A 20 3.98 6.48 -39.79
C THR A 20 3.56 7.06 -38.44
N GLY A 21 3.36 6.22 -37.43
CA GLY A 21 3.01 6.63 -36.08
C GLY A 21 4.07 7.53 -35.44
N GLN A 22 5.35 7.20 -35.60
CA GLN A 22 6.46 8.00 -35.10
C GLN A 22 6.57 9.36 -35.81
N HIS A 23 6.36 9.40 -37.13
CA HIS A 23 6.44 10.64 -37.91
C HIS A 23 5.31 11.61 -37.55
N TRP A 24 4.07 11.11 -37.51
CA TRP A 24 2.90 11.91 -37.14
C TRP A 24 2.94 12.27 -35.65
N GLY A 25 3.38 11.37 -34.78
CA GLY A 25 3.59 11.63 -33.36
C GLY A 25 4.56 12.80 -33.12
N ARG A 26 5.72 12.82 -33.80
CA ARG A 26 6.66 13.94 -33.69
C ARG A 26 6.09 15.25 -34.20
N GLN A 27 5.37 15.24 -35.33
CA GLN A 27 4.76 16.46 -35.88
C GLN A 27 3.65 17.01 -34.99
N VAL A 28 2.83 16.14 -34.39
CA VAL A 28 1.77 16.54 -33.47
C VAL A 28 2.39 17.11 -32.21
N VAL A 29 3.32 16.40 -31.56
CA VAL A 29 4.00 16.86 -30.34
C VAL A 29 4.75 18.17 -30.56
N ALA A 30 5.42 18.34 -31.72
CA ALA A 30 6.11 19.58 -32.06
C ALA A 30 5.17 20.78 -32.28
N LYS A 31 3.89 20.53 -32.57
CA LYS A 31 2.86 21.58 -32.76
C LYS A 31 2.00 21.82 -31.51
N VAL A 32 2.11 20.98 -30.47
CA VAL A 32 1.39 21.24 -29.21
C VAL A 32 2.16 22.28 -28.39
N PRO A 33 1.56 23.42 -28.05
CA PRO A 33 2.19 24.41 -27.17
C PRO A 33 2.39 23.86 -25.75
N LEU A 34 3.48 24.28 -25.09
CA LEU A 34 3.82 23.86 -23.73
C LEU A 34 2.71 24.20 -22.72
N GLU A 35 2.05 25.37 -22.88
CA GLU A 35 0.89 25.79 -22.09
C GLU A 35 -0.29 24.81 -22.20
N THR A 36 -0.55 24.26 -23.39
CA THR A 36 -1.62 23.27 -23.60
C THR A 36 -1.28 21.96 -22.89
N LEU A 37 -0.03 21.52 -22.95
CA LEU A 37 0.44 20.35 -22.19
C LEU A 37 0.28 20.56 -20.68
N ARG A 38 0.60 21.77 -20.18
CA ARG A 38 0.42 22.13 -18.76
C ARG A 38 -1.05 22.14 -18.35
N GLN A 39 -1.95 22.68 -19.18
CA GLN A 39 -3.40 22.63 -18.91
C GLN A 39 -3.94 21.21 -18.89
N ILE A 40 -3.53 20.37 -19.85
CA ILE A 40 -3.88 18.94 -19.88
C ILE A 40 -3.40 18.26 -18.60
N ASN A 41 -2.15 18.44 -18.19
CA ASN A 41 -1.64 17.87 -16.94
C ASN A 41 -2.38 18.37 -15.69
N LYS A 42 -2.84 19.63 -15.67
CA LYS A 42 -3.59 20.18 -14.53
C LYS A 42 -4.96 19.50 -14.37
N VAL A 43 -5.64 19.19 -15.47
CA VAL A 43 -6.94 18.50 -15.47
C VAL A 43 -6.76 16.99 -15.31
N LEU A 44 -5.89 16.41 -16.12
CA LEU A 44 -5.65 14.98 -16.16
C LEU A 44 -4.99 14.50 -14.86
N GLY A 45 -3.98 15.21 -14.36
CA GLY A 45 -3.32 14.87 -13.10
C GLY A 45 -4.28 14.88 -11.92
N ARG A 46 -5.12 15.92 -11.79
CA ARG A 46 -6.14 16.00 -10.74
C ARG A 46 -7.16 14.87 -10.85
N ASN A 47 -7.66 14.61 -12.06
CA ASN A 47 -8.62 13.52 -12.29
C ASN A 47 -8.00 12.13 -12.13
N PHE A 48 -6.71 11.97 -12.42
CA PHE A 48 -6.01 10.71 -12.26
C PHE A 48 -5.83 10.39 -10.77
N VAL A 49 -5.38 11.36 -9.98
CA VAL A 49 -5.27 11.23 -8.52
C VAL A 49 -6.62 10.95 -7.90
N THR A 50 -7.68 11.69 -8.26
CA THR A 50 -9.00 11.45 -7.66
C THR A 50 -9.63 10.15 -8.12
N LYS A 51 -9.56 9.78 -9.41
CA LYS A 51 -10.24 8.60 -9.96
C LYS A 51 -9.49 7.29 -9.73
N TYR A 52 -8.16 7.30 -9.82
CA TYR A 52 -7.33 6.11 -9.59
C TYR A 52 -6.81 6.05 -8.16
N GLY A 53 -6.50 7.20 -7.54
CA GLY A 53 -6.09 7.23 -6.14
C GLY A 53 -7.21 6.84 -5.17
N THR A 54 -8.49 7.13 -5.46
CA THR A 54 -9.59 6.55 -4.66
C THR A 54 -9.74 5.05 -4.88
N LYS A 55 -9.67 4.57 -6.13
CA LYS A 55 -9.76 3.13 -6.44
C LYS A 55 -8.63 2.32 -5.80
N GLN A 56 -7.38 2.78 -5.93
CA GLN A 56 -6.22 2.15 -5.29
C GLN A 56 -6.19 2.40 -3.77
N GLY A 57 -6.63 3.58 -3.32
CA GLY A 57 -6.72 3.93 -1.91
C GLY A 57 -7.67 3.02 -1.14
N ILE A 58 -8.83 2.68 -1.72
CA ILE A 58 -9.77 1.73 -1.12
C ILE A 58 -9.15 0.33 -0.99
N VAL A 59 -8.37 -0.13 -1.96
CA VAL A 59 -7.69 -1.44 -1.91
C VAL A 59 -6.64 -1.48 -0.80
N VAL A 60 -5.85 -0.42 -0.66
CA VAL A 60 -4.84 -0.34 0.41
C VAL A 60 -5.53 -0.26 1.78
N LEU A 61 -6.51 0.63 1.95
CA LEU A 61 -7.25 0.77 3.21
C LEU A 61 -7.97 -0.53 3.60
N GLY A 62 -8.59 -1.22 2.63
CA GLY A 62 -9.23 -2.52 2.85
C GLY A 62 -8.25 -3.61 3.30
N ARG A 63 -6.97 -3.52 2.91
CA ARG A 63 -5.92 -4.44 3.36
C ARG A 63 -5.47 -4.18 4.80
N VAL A 64 -5.47 -2.92 5.26
CA VAL A 64 -5.02 -2.58 6.63
C VAL A 64 -6.16 -2.68 7.65
N ALA A 65 -7.42 -2.52 7.24
CA ALA A 65 -8.57 -2.55 8.12
C ALA A 65 -8.65 -3.81 9.03
N PRO A 66 -8.41 -5.04 8.54
CA PRO A 66 -8.40 -6.24 9.38
C PRO A 66 -7.35 -6.21 10.50
N PHE A 67 -6.19 -5.61 10.24
CA PHE A 67 -5.12 -5.46 11.23
C PHE A 67 -5.54 -4.50 12.35
N GLY A 68 -6.22 -3.39 12.00
CA GLY A 68 -6.76 -2.47 13.01
C GLY A 68 -7.76 -3.15 13.94
N ILE A 69 -8.67 -3.96 13.38
CA ILE A 69 -9.64 -4.74 14.15
C ILE A 69 -8.92 -5.75 15.06
N GLY A 70 -7.96 -6.50 14.51
CA GLY A 70 -7.17 -7.48 15.26
C GLY A 70 -6.36 -6.83 16.39
N ALA A 71 -5.81 -5.64 16.19
CA ALA A 71 -5.07 -4.91 17.21
C ALA A 71 -5.95 -4.47 18.38
N VAL A 72 -7.16 -3.97 18.10
CA VAL A 72 -8.11 -3.56 19.15
C VAL A 72 -8.57 -4.77 19.97
N ILE A 73 -8.98 -5.85 19.31
CA ILE A 73 -9.45 -7.06 19.98
C ILE A 73 -8.31 -7.73 20.76
N GLY A 74 -7.17 -7.97 20.10
CA GLY A 74 -6.02 -8.63 20.70
C GLY A 74 -5.41 -7.81 21.84
N GLY A 75 -5.27 -6.50 21.67
CA GLY A 75 -4.79 -5.60 22.71
C GLY A 75 -5.71 -5.57 23.93
N GLY A 76 -7.03 -5.45 23.71
CA GLY A 76 -8.02 -5.46 24.78
C GLY A 76 -8.06 -6.79 25.55
N ALA A 77 -8.08 -7.91 24.83
CA ALA A 77 -8.07 -9.24 25.44
C ALA A 77 -6.79 -9.49 26.25
N ASN A 78 -5.62 -9.14 25.72
CA ASN A 78 -4.34 -9.30 26.42
C ASN A 78 -4.27 -8.43 27.68
N ALA A 79 -4.74 -7.18 27.62
CA ALA A 79 -4.79 -6.29 28.78
C ALA A 79 -5.74 -6.81 29.87
N ALA A 80 -6.89 -7.35 29.49
CA ALA A 80 -7.83 -7.97 30.42
C ALA A 80 -7.19 -9.19 31.11
N LEU A 81 -6.55 -10.08 30.34
CA LEU A 81 -5.84 -11.24 30.89
C LEU A 81 -4.70 -10.85 31.83
N ALA A 82 -3.88 -9.86 31.46
CA ALA A 82 -2.81 -9.35 32.31
C ALA A 82 -3.36 -8.79 33.63
N THR A 83 -4.46 -8.04 33.57
CA THR A 83 -5.12 -7.50 34.76
C THR A 83 -5.64 -8.60 35.67
N LEU A 84 -6.24 -9.65 35.10
CA LEU A 84 -6.72 -10.80 35.86
C LEU A 84 -5.56 -11.58 36.50
N ALA A 85 -4.47 -11.78 35.76
CA ALA A 85 -3.27 -12.44 36.27
C ALA A 85 -2.69 -11.68 37.47
N VAL A 86 -2.54 -10.36 37.38
CA VAL A 86 -2.07 -9.52 38.50
C VAL A 86 -3.01 -9.61 39.70
N ARG A 87 -4.33 -9.56 39.47
CA ARG A 87 -5.33 -9.68 40.55
C ARG A 87 -5.29 -11.05 41.22
N ALA A 88 -5.12 -12.13 40.45
CA ALA A 88 -5.00 -13.48 40.98
C ALA A 88 -3.73 -13.63 41.81
N GLY A 89 -2.59 -13.12 41.29
CA GLY A 89 -1.32 -13.09 42.01
C GLY A 89 -1.42 -12.33 43.33
N ARG A 90 -2.03 -11.13 43.33
CA ARG A 90 -2.24 -10.35 44.56
C ARG A 90 -3.15 -11.05 45.58
N ARG A 91 -4.16 -11.80 45.11
CA ARG A 91 -5.00 -12.60 46.01
C ARG A 91 -4.26 -13.78 46.61
N ALA A 92 -3.40 -14.44 45.84
CA ALA A 92 -2.68 -15.63 46.28
C ALA A 92 -1.48 -15.30 47.17
N PHE A 93 -0.75 -14.22 46.84
CA PHE A 93 0.56 -13.91 47.43
C PHE A 93 0.61 -12.57 48.19
N GLY A 94 -0.46 -11.76 48.15
CA GLY A 94 -0.47 -10.43 48.75
C GLY A 94 0.11 -9.36 47.81
N GLU A 95 0.30 -8.14 48.33
CA GLU A 95 0.86 -7.04 47.53
C GLU A 95 2.34 -7.26 47.22
N ALA A 96 2.75 -6.87 46.02
CA ALA A 96 4.17 -6.93 45.65
C ALA A 96 4.96 -5.92 46.50
N PRO A 97 6.13 -6.31 47.04
CA PRO A 97 6.95 -5.41 47.83
C PRO A 97 7.48 -4.24 46.97
N ALA A 98 7.66 -3.09 47.60
CA ALA A 98 8.15 -1.87 46.93
C ALA A 98 9.60 -2.03 46.43
N GLU A 99 10.38 -2.86 47.12
CA GLU A 99 11.75 -3.20 46.77
C GLU A 99 11.94 -4.72 46.87
N TRP A 100 12.62 -5.28 45.89
CA TRP A 100 13.03 -6.67 45.92
C TRP A 100 14.44 -6.75 46.50
N PRO A 101 14.72 -7.71 47.40
CA PRO A 101 16.05 -7.85 47.96
C PRO A 101 17.07 -8.16 46.84
N PRO A 102 18.31 -7.65 46.96
CA PRO A 102 19.36 -7.92 46.00
C PRO A 102 19.61 -9.44 45.91
N ALA A 103 19.73 -9.95 44.69
CA ALA A 103 19.80 -11.40 44.40
C ALA A 103 20.95 -12.15 45.13
N ALA A 104 21.92 -11.42 45.70
CA ALA A 104 23.06 -11.98 46.42
C ALA A 104 22.72 -12.52 47.82
N GLU A 105 21.58 -12.16 48.42
CA GLU A 105 21.23 -12.57 49.79
C GLU A 105 20.59 -13.98 49.87
N TYR A 106 20.37 -14.64 48.73
CA TYR A 106 19.71 -15.96 48.65
C TYR A 106 20.68 -17.17 48.73
N LEU A 107 21.92 -16.99 49.21
CA LEU A 107 22.84 -18.10 49.48
C LEU A 107 22.73 -18.51 50.96
N PRO A 108 22.10 -19.66 51.28
CA PRO A 108 22.16 -20.21 52.62
C PRO A 108 23.57 -20.76 52.91
N GLY A 109 24.11 -20.38 54.07
CA GLY A 109 25.22 -21.10 54.72
C GLY A 109 24.72 -22.29 55.53
#